data_AF-T1C5Z5-F1
#
_entry.id   AF-T1C5Z5-F1
#
_cell.length_a   1.000
_cell.length_b   1.000
_cell.length_c   1.000
_cell.angle_alpha   90.00
_cell.angle_beta   90.00
_cell.angle_gamma   90.00
#
_symmetry.space_group_name_H-M   'P 1'
#
loop_
_entity.id
_entity.type
_entity.pdbx_description
1 polymer ?
#
loop_
_entity_poly.entity_id
_entity_poly.type
_entity_poly.pdbx_seq_one_letter_code
_entity_poly.pdbx_strand_id
1 'polypeptide(L)'
;MSRYLLVAGIRLAYGGHLTAGGYTLRLADLLRDPIVEQLRGAPSPYQATPELVTYLPWPMLASVRDEARLGPLVDVLRCDRPTDIDESLDPMFVASPDVEVPSDTPLRRFAWSRGLTVMRERQASELGARVVVGGKLGRPDNLYMGRMPGVLEEALLGIRAQRPVYLVGAFGGCARLVLDALDGVPRAELTSAYHQALPHAEELKKLYTDRSVKWDEFESIAAELKACGLVGA
;
A
#
# COMPACT_ATOMS: atom_id res chain seq x y z
N MET A 1 0.06 -18.70 -1.87
CA MET A 1 -0.41 -17.84 -2.96
C MET A 1 0.74 -17.33 -3.83
N SER A 2 1.63 -16.47 -3.31
CA SER A 2 2.71 -15.83 -4.08
C SER A 2 3.57 -16.82 -4.89
N ARG A 3 3.92 -17.97 -4.30
CA ARG A 3 4.64 -19.06 -5.01
C ARG A 3 3.91 -19.52 -6.27
N TYR A 4 2.62 -19.80 -6.19
CA TYR A 4 1.84 -20.29 -7.33
C TYR A 4 1.70 -19.23 -8.44
N LEU A 5 1.59 -17.95 -8.06
CA LEU A 5 1.60 -16.85 -9.02
C LEU A 5 2.95 -16.77 -9.75
N LEU A 6 4.07 -16.88 -9.03
CA LEU A 6 5.41 -16.88 -9.62
C LEU A 6 5.65 -18.09 -10.53
N VAL A 7 5.17 -19.28 -10.14
CA VAL A 7 5.22 -20.49 -10.97
C VAL A 7 4.39 -20.30 -12.26
N ALA A 8 3.26 -19.62 -12.18
CA ALA A 8 2.44 -19.26 -13.33
C ALA A 8 3.05 -18.13 -14.20
N GLY A 9 4.26 -17.65 -13.89
CA GLY A 9 4.95 -16.60 -14.65
C GLY A 9 4.41 -15.18 -14.39
N ILE A 10 3.63 -14.99 -13.32
CA ILE A 10 3.07 -13.67 -12.98
C ILE A 10 4.14 -12.84 -12.26
N ARG A 11 4.38 -11.63 -12.78
CA ARG A 11 5.19 -10.61 -12.10
C ARG A 11 4.43 -10.05 -10.91
N LEU A 12 5.08 -10.03 -9.74
CA LEU A 12 4.48 -9.54 -8.50
C LEU A 12 4.80 -8.07 -8.25
N ALA A 13 3.93 -7.39 -7.52
CA ALA A 13 4.17 -6.06 -6.98
C ALA A 13 3.84 -6.01 -5.50
N TYR A 14 4.68 -5.34 -4.70
CA TYR A 14 4.49 -5.25 -3.25
C TYR A 14 5.09 -3.96 -2.63
N GLY A 15 4.25 -3.16 -1.97
CA GLY A 15 4.64 -1.90 -1.31
C GLY A 15 4.81 -2.03 0.21
N GLY A 16 5.69 -2.93 0.66
CA GLY A 16 5.97 -3.14 2.09
C GLY A 16 7.39 -2.81 2.50
N HIS A 17 7.64 -2.77 3.81
CA HIS A 17 8.93 -2.44 4.40
C HIS A 17 10.06 -3.37 3.91
N LEU A 18 11.22 -2.78 3.60
CA LEU A 18 12.41 -3.49 3.12
C LEU A 18 13.32 -4.02 4.24
N THR A 19 12.96 -3.81 5.50
CA THR A 19 13.78 -4.19 6.66
C THR A 19 13.92 -5.69 6.82
N ALA A 20 14.96 -6.12 7.56
CA ALA A 20 15.20 -7.52 7.90
C ALA A 20 13.96 -8.17 8.54
N GLY A 21 13.47 -9.28 7.94
CA GLY A 21 12.28 -10.00 8.40
C GLY A 21 10.96 -9.52 7.78
N GLY A 22 11.00 -8.40 7.03
CA GLY A 22 9.88 -7.90 6.24
C GLY A 22 9.43 -8.86 5.15
N TYR A 23 8.15 -8.76 4.77
CA TYR A 23 7.58 -9.65 3.75
C TYR A 23 8.18 -9.43 2.36
N THR A 24 8.66 -8.21 2.04
CA THR A 24 9.33 -7.93 0.77
C THR A 24 10.58 -8.78 0.57
N LEU A 25 11.39 -8.96 1.62
CA LEU A 25 12.54 -9.86 1.57
C LEU A 25 12.12 -11.32 1.41
N ARG A 26 11.05 -11.77 2.08
CA ARG A 26 10.53 -13.13 1.89
C ARG A 26 10.05 -13.39 0.46
N LEU A 27 9.48 -12.39 -0.20
CA LEU A 27 9.14 -12.47 -1.62
C LEU A 27 10.40 -12.52 -2.50
N ALA A 28 11.41 -11.69 -2.21
CA ALA A 28 12.69 -11.71 -2.92
C ALA A 28 13.42 -13.06 -2.77
N ASP A 29 13.42 -13.64 -1.57
CA ASP A 29 13.97 -14.97 -1.30
C ASP A 29 13.20 -16.05 -2.07
N LEU A 30 11.87 -15.93 -2.16
CA LEU A 30 11.02 -16.87 -2.90
C LEU A 30 11.31 -16.86 -4.41
N LEU A 31 11.74 -15.75 -4.99
CA LEU A 31 12.15 -15.69 -6.41
C LEU A 31 13.38 -16.56 -6.70
N ARG A 32 14.21 -16.81 -5.68
CA ARG A 32 15.45 -17.60 -5.79
C ARG A 32 15.28 -19.02 -5.23
N ASP A 33 14.06 -19.40 -4.86
CA ASP A 33 13.74 -20.74 -4.39
C ASP A 33 13.82 -21.70 -5.60
N PRO A 34 14.74 -22.70 -5.59
CA PRO A 34 14.91 -23.63 -6.72
C PRO A 34 13.63 -24.39 -7.07
N ILE A 35 12.71 -24.54 -6.11
CA ILE A 35 11.40 -25.16 -6.36
C ILE A 35 10.56 -24.30 -7.31
N VAL A 36 10.64 -22.96 -7.21
CA VAL A 36 9.91 -22.05 -8.12
C VAL A 36 10.44 -22.19 -9.54
N GLU A 37 11.77 -22.23 -9.71
CA GLU A 37 12.41 -22.45 -11.01
C GLU A 37 12.06 -23.83 -11.58
N GLN A 38 12.18 -24.89 -10.78
CA GLN A 38 11.86 -26.25 -11.20
C GLN A 38 10.41 -26.39 -11.66
N LEU A 39 9.46 -25.79 -10.93
CA LEU A 39 8.02 -25.87 -11.25
C LEU A 39 7.63 -25.02 -12.47
N ARG A 40 8.41 -23.99 -12.82
CA ARG A 40 8.16 -23.18 -14.03
C ARG A 40 8.53 -23.92 -15.32
N GLY A 41 9.36 -24.96 -15.25
CA GLY A 41 9.93 -25.62 -16.42
C GLY A 41 11.25 -24.96 -16.86
N ALA A 42 11.85 -25.46 -17.95
CA ALA A 42 13.22 -25.14 -18.38
C ALA A 42 13.63 -23.66 -18.21
N PRO A 43 14.86 -23.38 -17.75
CA PRO A 43 15.30 -22.02 -17.45
C PRO A 43 15.13 -21.12 -18.67
N SER A 44 14.51 -19.95 -18.48
CA SER A 44 14.43 -18.94 -19.53
C SER A 44 15.85 -18.55 -19.96
N PRO A 45 16.22 -18.67 -21.24
CA PRO A 45 17.54 -18.29 -21.74
C PRO A 45 17.75 -16.76 -21.82
N TYR A 46 16.74 -15.96 -21.48
CA TYR A 46 16.81 -14.50 -21.52
C TYR A 46 17.25 -13.90 -20.19
N GLN A 47 17.95 -12.77 -20.27
CA GLN A 47 18.34 -11.92 -19.13
C GLN A 47 17.24 -11.85 -18.07
N ALA A 48 17.64 -11.92 -16.80
CA ALA A 48 16.78 -11.82 -15.63
C ALA A 48 15.90 -10.56 -15.70
N THR A 49 14.68 -10.69 -16.22
CA THR A 49 13.67 -9.63 -16.15
C THR A 49 13.15 -9.55 -14.72
N PRO A 50 13.03 -8.35 -14.11
CA PRO A 50 12.53 -8.22 -12.75
C PRO A 50 11.16 -8.86 -12.55
N GLU A 51 11.06 -9.84 -11.66
CA GLU A 51 9.86 -10.62 -11.38
C GLU A 51 9.05 -10.07 -10.20
N LEU A 52 9.68 -9.21 -9.40
CA LEU A 52 9.04 -8.45 -8.34
C LEU A 52 9.30 -6.97 -8.53
N VAL A 53 8.27 -6.16 -8.34
CA VAL A 53 8.36 -4.71 -8.25
C VAL A 53 8.04 -4.30 -6.82
N THR A 54 8.92 -3.51 -6.20
CA THR A 54 8.63 -2.87 -4.93
C THR A 54 8.57 -1.36 -5.10
N TYR A 55 7.50 -0.76 -4.58
CA TYR A 55 7.29 0.68 -4.65
C TYR A 55 7.67 1.30 -3.32
N LEU A 56 8.59 2.25 -3.34
CA LEU A 56 9.01 3.00 -2.17
C LEU A 56 8.30 4.35 -2.19
N PRO A 57 7.39 4.61 -1.24
CA PRO A 57 6.76 5.92 -1.13
C PRO A 57 7.78 6.94 -0.64
N TRP A 58 7.74 8.17 -1.13
CA TRP A 58 8.34 9.29 -0.40
C TRP A 58 7.61 9.46 0.96
N PRO A 59 8.26 9.84 2.09
CA PRO A 59 9.70 10.05 2.29
C PRO A 59 10.44 8.80 2.80
N MET A 60 9.95 7.59 2.52
CA MET A 60 10.57 6.35 3.00
C MET A 60 11.98 6.19 2.45
N LEU A 61 12.92 5.98 3.37
CA LEU A 61 14.29 5.61 3.03
C LEU A 61 14.43 4.10 2.92
N ALA A 62 15.34 3.69 2.06
CA ALA A 62 15.87 2.34 2.02
C ALA A 62 17.38 2.40 2.14
N SER A 63 17.93 1.58 3.02
CA SER A 63 19.38 1.49 3.14
C SER A 63 19.94 0.74 1.93
N VAL A 64 21.14 1.12 1.47
CA VAL A 64 21.86 0.39 0.43
C VAL A 64 21.98 -1.10 0.76
N ARG A 65 22.14 -1.42 2.05
CA ARG A 65 22.19 -2.79 2.55
C ARG A 65 20.88 -3.54 2.33
N ASP A 66 19.74 -2.92 2.62
CA ASP A 66 18.43 -3.58 2.47
C ASP A 66 18.09 -3.78 0.99
N GLU A 67 18.39 -2.81 0.13
CA GLU A 67 18.20 -2.95 -1.31
C GLU A 67 19.09 -4.02 -1.93
N ALA A 68 20.37 -4.07 -1.54
CA ALA A 68 21.30 -5.08 -2.04
C ALA A 68 20.82 -6.52 -1.75
N ARG A 69 20.05 -6.73 -0.67
CA ARG A 69 19.49 -8.04 -0.32
C ARG A 69 18.38 -8.50 -1.24
N LEU A 70 17.67 -7.57 -1.90
CA LEU A 70 16.57 -7.88 -2.83
C LEU A 70 17.05 -8.57 -4.11
N GLY A 71 18.29 -8.27 -4.53
CA GLY A 71 18.96 -8.90 -5.67
C GLY A 71 18.31 -8.58 -7.03
N PRO A 72 18.81 -9.19 -8.11
CA PRO A 72 18.60 -8.69 -9.48
C PRO A 72 17.19 -8.92 -10.03
N LEU A 73 16.39 -9.78 -9.40
CA LEU A 73 15.01 -10.07 -9.83
C LEU A 73 13.98 -9.10 -9.23
N VAL A 74 14.43 -8.08 -8.50
CA VAL A 74 13.56 -7.10 -7.84
C VAL A 74 13.85 -5.70 -8.36
N ASP A 75 12.84 -5.07 -8.95
CA ASP A 75 12.87 -3.65 -9.30
C ASP A 75 12.41 -2.81 -8.10
N VAL A 76 13.20 -1.80 -7.75
CA VAL A 76 12.89 -0.84 -6.68
C VAL A 76 12.47 0.49 -7.31
N LEU A 77 11.16 0.74 -7.34
CA LEU A 77 10.59 1.97 -7.90
C LEU A 77 10.36 3.00 -6.79
N ARG A 78 11.17 4.04 -6.76
CA ARG A 78 10.98 5.19 -5.88
C ARG A 78 9.87 6.07 -6.43
N CYS A 79 8.94 6.49 -5.57
CA CYS A 79 7.89 7.42 -5.91
C CYS A 79 8.30 8.83 -5.49
N ASP A 80 7.96 9.81 -6.32
CA ASP A 80 8.35 11.20 -6.09
C ASP A 80 7.61 11.81 -4.91
N ARG A 81 8.21 12.87 -4.35
CA ARG A 81 7.55 13.73 -3.37
C ARG A 81 6.24 14.29 -3.96
N PRO A 82 5.12 14.28 -3.23
CA PRO A 82 3.89 14.93 -3.67
C PRO A 82 4.12 16.41 -4.01
N THR A 83 3.48 16.90 -5.07
CA THR A 83 3.68 18.28 -5.57
C THR A 83 3.17 19.35 -4.61
N ASP A 84 2.27 19.00 -3.70
CA ASP A 84 1.71 19.85 -2.65
C ASP A 84 2.59 19.91 -1.38
N ILE A 85 3.79 19.35 -1.43
CA ILE A 85 4.73 19.28 -0.31
C ILE A 85 6.09 19.80 -0.76
N ASP A 86 6.66 20.72 0.01
CA ASP A 86 8.01 21.23 -0.17
C ASP A 86 8.65 21.71 1.14
N GLU A 87 9.89 22.18 1.01
CA GLU A 87 10.74 22.68 2.09
C GLU A 87 10.18 23.94 2.78
N SER A 88 9.22 24.65 2.17
CA SER A 88 8.55 25.79 2.81
C SER A 88 7.62 25.36 3.93
N LEU A 89 7.15 24.11 3.91
CA LEU A 89 6.31 23.54 4.96
C LEU A 89 7.14 23.00 6.14
N ASP A 90 8.20 22.26 5.83
CA ASP A 90 9.18 21.73 6.80
C ASP A 90 10.51 21.57 6.04
N PRO A 91 11.63 22.10 6.54
CA PRO A 91 12.94 21.96 5.90
C PRO A 91 13.36 20.51 5.63
N MET A 92 12.80 19.53 6.35
CA MET A 92 13.05 18.10 6.11
C MET A 92 12.35 17.55 4.86
N PHE A 93 11.37 18.27 4.30
CA PHE A 93 10.58 17.79 3.16
C PHE A 93 11.28 17.98 1.82
N VAL A 94 12.59 17.78 1.76
CA VAL A 94 13.35 17.77 0.51
C VAL A 94 12.88 16.66 -0.43
N ALA A 95 13.06 16.85 -1.73
CA ALA A 95 12.61 15.88 -2.75
C ALA A 95 13.26 14.50 -2.60
N SER A 96 14.51 14.44 -2.12
CA SER A 96 15.26 13.20 -1.88
C SER A 96 15.91 13.28 -0.51
N PRO A 97 15.17 12.89 0.56
CA PRO A 97 15.73 12.91 1.90
C PRO A 97 16.86 11.88 2.04
N ASP A 98 17.90 12.24 2.78
CA ASP A 98 19.01 11.39 3.18
C ASP A 98 18.89 10.95 4.65
N VAL A 99 18.00 11.59 5.41
CA VAL A 99 17.65 11.29 6.79
C VAL A 99 16.17 10.93 6.92
N GLU A 100 15.85 10.05 7.87
CA GLU A 100 14.47 9.61 8.08
C GLU A 100 13.61 10.79 8.54
N VAL A 101 12.53 11.05 7.81
CA VAL A 101 11.52 12.04 8.20
C VAL A 101 10.60 11.38 9.24
N PRO A 102 10.61 11.81 10.52
CA PRO A 102 9.76 11.20 11.53
C PRO A 102 8.29 11.51 11.27
N SER A 103 7.37 10.67 11.73
CA SER A 103 5.92 10.91 11.66
C SER A 103 5.36 11.43 12.98
N ASP A 104 6.12 12.25 13.70
CA ASP A 104 5.92 12.66 15.10
C ASP A 104 5.05 13.91 15.27
N THR A 105 4.78 14.63 14.19
CA THR A 105 3.89 15.81 14.18
C THR A 105 2.75 15.62 13.19
N PRO A 106 1.61 16.33 13.36
CA PRO A 106 0.53 16.31 12.37
C PRO A 106 1.00 16.64 10.94
N LEU A 107 1.89 17.62 10.79
CA LEU A 107 2.40 18.04 9.49
C LEU A 107 3.26 16.95 8.83
N ARG A 108 4.13 16.29 9.58
CA ARG A 108 4.94 15.19 9.04
C ARG A 108 4.14 13.93 8.81
N ARG A 109 3.13 13.65 9.65
CA ARG A 109 2.14 12.60 9.39
C ARG A 109 1.35 12.89 8.11
N PHE A 110 0.96 14.14 7.88
CA PHE A 110 0.37 14.57 6.60
C PHE A 110 1.30 14.27 5.43
N ALA A 111 2.59 14.60 5.54
CA ALA A 111 3.57 14.34 4.50
C ALA A 111 3.71 12.85 4.17
N TRP A 112 3.83 11.99 5.20
CA TRP A 112 3.81 10.53 5.05
C TRP A 112 2.53 10.03 4.40
N SER A 113 1.38 10.54 4.82
CA SER A 113 0.08 10.17 4.27
C SER A 113 -0.01 10.49 2.78
N ARG A 114 0.44 11.67 2.35
CA ARG A 114 0.44 12.08 0.95
C ARG A 114 1.37 11.23 0.10
N GLY A 115 2.59 10.97 0.56
CA GLY A 115 3.53 10.13 -0.18
C GLY A 115 3.10 8.67 -0.30
N LEU A 116 2.44 8.12 0.73
CA LEU A 116 1.79 6.81 0.66
C LEU A 116 0.64 6.79 -0.36
N THR A 117 -0.21 7.82 -0.39
CA THR A 117 -1.29 7.94 -1.39
C THR A 117 -0.73 8.01 -2.81
N VAL A 118 0.27 8.85 -3.09
CA VAL A 118 0.89 8.97 -4.42
C VAL A 118 1.45 7.62 -4.90
N MET A 119 2.14 6.89 -4.02
CA MET A 119 2.64 5.56 -4.34
C MET A 119 1.51 4.57 -4.65
N ARG A 120 0.40 4.60 -3.91
CA ARG A 120 -0.76 3.72 -4.14
C ARG A 120 -1.53 4.08 -5.42
N GLU A 121 -1.62 5.37 -5.76
CA GLU A 121 -2.20 5.86 -7.01
C GLU A 121 -1.38 5.37 -8.21
N ARG A 122 -0.05 5.49 -8.14
CA ARG A 122 0.86 4.93 -9.13
C ARG A 122 0.64 3.43 -9.31
N GLN A 123 0.61 2.67 -8.20
CA GLN A 123 0.30 1.24 -8.26
C GLN A 123 -1.07 0.97 -8.92
N ALA A 124 -2.12 1.71 -8.59
CA ALA A 124 -3.44 1.49 -9.18
C ALA A 124 -3.43 1.70 -10.72
N SER A 125 -2.57 2.60 -11.23
CA SER A 125 -2.41 2.82 -12.67
C SER A 125 -1.59 1.74 -13.38
N GLU A 126 -0.54 1.22 -12.71
CA GLU A 126 0.45 0.31 -13.30
C GLU A 126 0.09 -1.18 -13.13
N LEU A 127 -0.70 -1.54 -12.11
CA LEU A 127 -1.04 -2.93 -11.83
C LEU A 127 -2.20 -3.45 -12.69
N GLY A 128 -2.05 -4.68 -13.18
CA GLY A 128 -3.11 -5.39 -13.92
C GLY A 128 -4.24 -5.94 -13.04
N ALA A 129 -3.91 -6.34 -11.81
CA ALA A 129 -4.87 -6.81 -10.81
C ALA A 129 -4.25 -6.69 -9.40
N ARG A 130 -5.09 -6.69 -8.37
CA ARG A 130 -4.66 -6.67 -6.96
C ARG A 130 -5.28 -7.83 -6.19
N VAL A 131 -4.46 -8.50 -5.38
CA VAL A 131 -4.95 -9.45 -4.37
C VAL A 131 -4.76 -8.85 -3.00
N VAL A 132 -5.85 -8.77 -2.24
CA VAL A 132 -5.91 -8.08 -0.95
C VAL A 132 -6.06 -9.09 0.18
N VAL A 133 -5.16 -9.05 1.16
CA VAL A 133 -5.11 -10.01 2.28
C VAL A 133 -4.82 -9.26 3.59
N GLY A 134 -5.63 -9.48 4.62
CA GLY A 134 -5.42 -8.91 5.95
C GLY A 134 -5.47 -7.37 5.96
N GLY A 135 -4.52 -6.74 6.66
CA GLY A 135 -4.39 -5.29 6.75
C GLY A 135 -4.83 -4.70 8.08
N LYS A 136 -4.17 -3.62 8.50
CA LYS A 136 -4.40 -2.93 9.78
C LYS A 136 -5.72 -2.16 9.74
N LEU A 137 -6.59 -2.33 10.74
CA LEU A 137 -7.84 -1.56 10.85
C LEU A 137 -7.63 -0.16 11.45
N GLY A 138 -6.48 0.14 12.04
CA GLY A 138 -6.23 1.38 12.76
C GLY A 138 -6.76 1.33 14.18
N ARG A 139 -6.28 0.36 14.97
CA ARG A 139 -6.56 0.30 16.41
C ARG A 139 -5.51 1.12 17.16
N PRO A 140 -5.78 1.60 18.39
CA PRO A 140 -4.82 2.41 19.16
C PRO A 140 -3.43 1.75 19.32
N ASP A 141 -3.39 0.42 19.42
CA ASP A 141 -2.18 -0.41 19.53
C ASP A 141 -1.57 -0.79 18.16
N ASN A 142 -2.26 -0.49 17.06
CA ASN A 142 -1.85 -0.86 15.71
C ASN A 142 -2.31 0.17 14.67
N LEU A 143 -1.66 1.33 14.72
CA LEU A 143 -1.96 2.49 13.88
C LEU A 143 -1.46 2.30 12.44
N TYR A 144 -2.13 2.98 11.52
CA TYR A 144 -1.69 3.21 10.15
C TYR A 144 -1.16 4.64 9.97
N MET A 145 -0.26 4.83 9.00
CA MET A 145 0.40 6.12 8.75
C MET A 145 -0.35 7.02 7.76
N GLY A 146 -1.19 6.45 6.90
CA GLY A 146 -1.96 7.20 5.90
C GLY A 146 -3.19 7.93 6.48
N ARG A 147 -3.99 8.53 5.58
CA ARG A 147 -5.28 9.15 5.88
C ARG A 147 -6.37 8.14 6.24
N MET A 148 -6.19 6.90 5.80
CA MET A 148 -7.05 5.75 6.08
C MET A 148 -6.19 4.48 6.10
N PRO A 149 -6.74 3.32 6.51
CA PRO A 149 -6.04 2.05 6.40
C PRO A 149 -5.48 1.79 5.00
N GLY A 150 -4.19 1.43 4.90
CA GLY A 150 -3.52 1.33 3.59
C GLY A 150 -4.16 0.32 2.63
N VAL A 151 -4.56 -0.84 3.18
CA VAL A 151 -5.25 -1.88 2.40
C VAL A 151 -6.64 -1.42 1.93
N LEU A 152 -7.34 -0.62 2.73
CA LEU A 152 -8.61 -0.01 2.31
C LEU A 152 -8.39 0.95 1.14
N GLU A 153 -7.39 1.84 1.25
CA GLU A 153 -7.06 2.79 0.19
C GLU A 153 -6.63 2.08 -1.10
N GLU A 154 -5.84 1.03 -0.99
CA GLU A 154 -5.43 0.19 -2.12
C GLU A 154 -6.64 -0.49 -2.79
N ALA A 155 -7.54 -1.09 -2.04
CA ALA A 155 -8.74 -1.69 -2.63
C ALA A 155 -9.60 -0.63 -3.33
N LEU A 156 -9.84 0.50 -2.68
CA LEU A 156 -10.64 1.61 -3.20
C LEU A 156 -10.06 2.18 -4.49
N LEU A 157 -8.76 2.46 -4.53
CA LEU A 157 -8.10 2.96 -5.74
C LEU A 157 -8.15 1.94 -6.89
N GLY A 158 -8.00 0.65 -6.59
CA GLY A 158 -8.14 -0.41 -7.61
C GLY A 158 -9.55 -0.46 -8.21
N ILE A 159 -10.58 -0.42 -7.35
CA ILE A 159 -11.99 -0.40 -7.76
C ILE A 159 -12.28 0.86 -8.61
N ARG A 160 -11.89 2.04 -8.13
CA ARG A 160 -12.07 3.32 -8.85
C ARG A 160 -11.35 3.34 -10.19
N ALA A 161 -10.19 2.70 -10.30
CA ALA A 161 -9.44 2.53 -11.54
C ALA A 161 -9.99 1.41 -12.44
N GLN A 162 -11.11 0.78 -12.08
CA GLN A 162 -11.71 -0.36 -12.78
C GLN A 162 -10.72 -1.51 -13.01
N ARG A 163 -9.80 -1.72 -12.06
CA ARG A 163 -8.87 -2.85 -12.04
C ARG A 163 -9.47 -3.99 -11.22
N PRO A 164 -9.26 -5.27 -11.61
CA PRO A 164 -9.65 -6.41 -10.80
C PRO A 164 -9.04 -6.37 -9.39
N VAL A 165 -9.90 -6.47 -8.37
CA VAL A 165 -9.50 -6.56 -6.95
C VAL A 165 -10.06 -7.86 -6.37
N TYR A 166 -9.17 -8.79 -6.04
CA TYR A 166 -9.49 -10.08 -5.42
C TYR A 166 -9.31 -9.99 -3.90
N LEU A 167 -10.38 -10.21 -3.15
CA LEU A 167 -10.38 -10.10 -1.68
C LEU A 167 -10.25 -11.47 -1.01
N VAL A 168 -9.27 -11.61 -0.12
CA VAL A 168 -9.12 -12.81 0.73
C VAL A 168 -9.49 -12.46 2.17
N GLY A 169 -10.79 -12.38 2.44
CA GLY A 169 -11.33 -11.98 3.75
C GLY A 169 -11.12 -12.98 4.90
N ALA A 170 -10.72 -14.22 4.61
CA ALA A 170 -10.50 -15.26 5.62
C ALA A 170 -9.39 -14.92 6.63
N PHE A 171 -8.48 -14.01 6.28
CA PHE A 171 -7.42 -13.52 7.17
C PHE A 171 -7.85 -12.31 8.02
N GLY A 172 -9.12 -11.90 7.95
CA GLY A 172 -9.63 -10.75 8.70
C GLY A 172 -9.06 -9.41 8.21
N GLY A 173 -8.99 -8.43 9.12
CA GLY A 173 -8.42 -7.11 8.85
C GLY A 173 -9.19 -6.32 7.79
N CYS A 174 -8.48 -5.42 7.10
CA CYS A 174 -9.08 -4.58 6.06
C CYS A 174 -9.63 -5.37 4.87
N ALA A 175 -9.03 -6.50 4.51
CA ALA A 175 -9.55 -7.36 3.45
C ALA A 175 -10.98 -7.82 3.76
N ARG A 176 -11.25 -8.22 5.01
CA ARG A 176 -12.60 -8.54 5.47
C ARG A 176 -13.49 -7.29 5.55
N LEU A 177 -12.96 -6.16 6.03
CA LEU A 177 -13.70 -4.89 6.10
C LEU A 177 -14.25 -4.47 4.72
N VAL A 178 -13.42 -4.55 3.68
CA VAL A 178 -13.82 -4.19 2.30
C VAL A 178 -14.86 -5.18 1.77
N LEU A 179 -14.68 -6.48 2.03
CA LEU A 179 -15.66 -7.51 1.66
C LEU A 179 -17.03 -7.24 2.31
N ASP A 180 -17.04 -7.01 3.63
CA ASP A 180 -18.26 -6.70 4.38
C ASP A 180 -18.94 -5.43 3.85
N ALA A 181 -18.16 -4.40 3.50
CA ALA A 181 -18.71 -3.16 2.92
C ALA A 181 -19.34 -3.37 1.55
N LEU A 182 -18.73 -4.19 0.68
CA LEU A 182 -19.29 -4.56 -0.62
C LEU A 182 -20.60 -5.37 -0.47
N ASP A 183 -20.70 -6.22 0.55
CA ASP A 183 -21.91 -6.96 0.92
C ASP A 183 -22.96 -6.08 1.65
N GLY A 184 -22.65 -4.81 1.89
CA GLY A 184 -23.52 -3.89 2.62
C GLY A 184 -23.66 -4.19 4.11
N VAL A 185 -22.76 -4.99 4.68
CA VAL A 185 -22.68 -5.28 6.11
C VAL A 185 -22.04 -4.08 6.83
N PRO A 186 -22.73 -3.45 7.79
CA PRO A 186 -22.19 -2.31 8.51
C PRO A 186 -21.03 -2.73 9.42
N ARG A 187 -19.97 -1.92 9.43
CA ARG A 187 -18.75 -2.13 10.23
C ARG A 187 -18.35 -0.84 10.92
N ALA A 188 -18.12 -0.89 12.24
CA ALA A 188 -17.68 0.27 13.00
C ALA A 188 -16.35 0.82 12.47
N GLU A 189 -15.45 -0.05 12.01
CA GLU A 189 -14.14 0.30 11.47
C GLU A 189 -14.20 1.07 10.13
N LEU A 190 -15.38 1.21 9.53
CA LEU A 190 -15.62 2.02 8.33
C LEU A 190 -16.53 3.23 8.66
N THR A 191 -16.29 3.86 9.81
CA THR A 191 -16.96 5.10 10.24
C THR A 191 -15.94 6.15 10.65
N SER A 192 -16.27 7.43 10.46
CA SER A 192 -15.39 8.54 10.86
C SER A 192 -15.15 8.56 12.37
N ALA A 193 -16.15 8.20 13.17
CA ALA A 193 -16.04 8.11 14.63
C ALA A 193 -14.95 7.13 15.08
N TYR A 194 -14.78 5.99 14.38
CA TYR A 194 -13.73 5.02 14.69
C TYR A 194 -12.33 5.60 14.48
N HIS A 195 -12.13 6.36 13.41
CA HIS A 195 -10.82 6.89 13.03
C HIS A 195 -10.47 8.23 13.71
N GLN A 196 -11.47 8.97 14.20
CA GLN A 196 -11.26 10.18 15.02
C GLN A 196 -10.53 9.89 16.33
N ALA A 197 -10.63 8.67 16.86
CA ALA A 197 -9.94 8.27 18.08
C ALA A 197 -8.42 8.08 17.90
N LEU A 198 -7.90 8.17 16.68
CA LEU A 198 -6.48 7.97 16.40
C LEU A 198 -5.66 9.24 16.64
N PRO A 199 -4.39 9.11 17.06
CA PRO A 199 -3.52 10.27 17.25
C PRO A 199 -3.44 11.16 15.99
N HIS A 200 -3.57 12.46 16.20
CA HIS A 200 -3.52 13.48 15.15
C HIS A 200 -4.57 13.34 14.04
N ALA A 201 -5.69 12.63 14.28
CA ALA A 201 -6.71 12.43 13.26
C ALA A 201 -7.40 13.74 12.85
N GLU A 202 -7.76 14.59 13.82
CA GLU A 202 -8.43 15.87 13.56
C GLU A 202 -7.49 16.85 12.84
N GLU A 203 -6.25 16.97 13.31
CA GLU A 203 -5.25 17.84 12.71
C GLU A 203 -4.86 17.37 11.31
N LEU A 204 -4.78 16.05 11.09
CA LEU A 204 -4.56 15.52 9.74
C LEU A 204 -5.72 15.91 8.81
N LYS A 205 -6.96 15.68 9.22
CA LYS A 205 -8.15 16.05 8.40
C LYS A 205 -8.20 17.55 8.13
N LYS A 206 -7.83 18.38 9.12
CA LYS A 206 -7.71 19.82 8.95
C LYS A 206 -6.63 20.19 7.93
N LEU A 207 -5.44 19.57 7.99
CA LEU A 207 -4.37 19.82 7.02
C LEU A 207 -4.76 19.47 5.58
N TYR A 208 -5.48 18.36 5.38
CA TYR A 208 -6.06 18.01 4.08
C TYR A 208 -7.05 19.08 3.60
N THR A 209 -7.99 19.48 4.45
CA THR A 209 -8.99 20.51 4.15
C THR A 209 -8.37 21.87 3.83
N ASP A 210 -7.48 22.37 4.69
CA ASP A 210 -6.83 23.67 4.54
C ASP A 210 -5.98 23.76 3.25
N ARG A 211 -5.53 22.60 2.74
CA ARG A 211 -4.74 22.49 1.49
C ARG A 211 -5.58 22.10 0.27
N SER A 212 -6.90 22.03 0.40
CA SER A 212 -7.81 21.61 -0.68
C SER A 212 -7.46 20.22 -1.25
N VAL A 213 -6.86 19.34 -0.43
CA VAL A 213 -6.57 17.96 -0.82
C VAL A 213 -7.76 17.09 -0.48
N LYS A 214 -8.16 16.22 -1.41
CA LYS A 214 -9.34 15.37 -1.27
C LYS A 214 -9.29 14.50 0.00
N TRP A 215 -10.33 14.61 0.82
CA TRP A 215 -10.61 13.74 1.95
C TRP A 215 -11.92 12.98 1.70
N ASP A 216 -11.85 11.66 1.58
CA ASP A 216 -13.05 10.82 1.45
C ASP A 216 -13.53 10.47 2.87
N GLU A 217 -14.78 10.83 3.22
CA GLU A 217 -15.37 10.40 4.49
C GLU A 217 -15.61 8.89 4.48
N PHE A 218 -15.41 8.23 5.61
CA PHE A 218 -15.54 6.77 5.70
C PHE A 218 -16.96 6.29 5.39
N GLU A 219 -17.99 7.06 5.77
CA GLU A 219 -19.38 6.80 5.44
C GLU A 219 -19.63 6.87 3.93
N SER A 220 -18.99 7.81 3.24
CA SER A 220 -19.05 7.91 1.77
C SER A 220 -18.35 6.73 1.10
N ILE A 221 -17.19 6.30 1.63
CA ILE A 221 -16.48 5.10 1.15
C ILE A 221 -17.35 3.86 1.34
N ALA A 222 -18.01 3.71 2.50
CA ALA A 222 -18.92 2.60 2.76
C ALA A 222 -20.09 2.55 1.77
N ALA A 223 -20.69 3.71 1.48
CA ALA A 223 -21.77 3.81 0.50
C ALA A 223 -21.29 3.49 -0.92
N GLU A 224 -20.10 3.97 -1.31
CA GLU A 224 -19.48 3.68 -2.61
C GLU A 224 -19.22 2.18 -2.79
N LEU A 225 -18.60 1.53 -1.79
CA LEU A 225 -18.33 0.09 -1.83
C LEU A 225 -19.65 -0.71 -1.90
N LYS A 226 -20.65 -0.37 -1.08
CA LYS A 226 -21.95 -1.03 -1.15
C LYS A 226 -22.62 -0.90 -2.52
N ALA A 227 -22.50 0.26 -3.17
CA ALA A 227 -23.04 0.48 -4.51
C ALA A 227 -22.28 -0.31 -5.60
N CYS A 228 -20.99 -0.57 -5.40
CA CYS A 228 -20.19 -1.40 -6.29
C CYS A 228 -20.63 -2.88 -6.25
N GLY A 229 -20.87 -3.42 -5.06
CA GLY A 229 -21.26 -4.81 -4.85
C GLY A 229 -20.17 -5.83 -5.22
N LEU A 230 -20.49 -7.12 -5.08
CA LEU A 230 -19.65 -8.25 -5.51
C LEU A 230 -20.18 -8.87 -6.80
N VAL A 231 -19.26 -9.33 -7.65
CA VAL A 231 -19.60 -10.16 -8.82
C VAL A 231 -18.96 -11.53 -8.64
N GLY A 232 -19.74 -12.59 -8.80
CA GLY A 232 -19.25 -13.98 -8.77
C GLY A 232 -19.27 -14.67 -7.41
N ALA A 233 -20.19 -14.29 -6.51
CA ALA A 233 -20.49 -15.03 -5.28
C ALA A 233 -21.46 -16.20 -5.54
#